data_AF-A0A519RWJ2-F1
#
_entry.id   AF-A0A519RWJ2-F1
#
_cell.length_a   1.000
_cell.length_b   1.000
_cell.length_c   1.000
_cell.angle_alpha   90.00
_cell.angle_beta   90.00
_cell.angle_gamma   90.00
#
_symmetry.space_group_name_H-M   'P 1'
#
loop_
_entity.id
_entity.type
_entity.pdbx_description
1 polymer ?
#
loop_
_entity_poly.entity_id
_entity_poly.type
_entity_poly.pdbx_seq_one_letter_code
_entity_poly.pdbx_strand_id
1 'polypeptide(L)'
;MITLNFEMYHCSTTQPVKVHINIDDEFWFTSIDGNFKGSFVVDKNDPIGYSTEDAELKEYLEGIGMYLRDNDAKHHLADLLMKKYGDNLKAFQFTNNDILELVADEDTDIEEFGACIKDHIYDDVAFESKLSVVLSKEGDDYTVDFDIN
;
A
#
# COMPACT_ATOMS: atom_id res chain seq x y z
N MET A 1 -18.40 6.69 -2.74
CA MET A 1 -18.34 5.36 -2.13
C MET A 1 -17.06 4.70 -2.60
N ILE A 2 -16.14 4.45 -1.66
CA ILE A 2 -14.86 3.80 -1.93
C ILE A 2 -14.96 2.37 -1.39
N THR A 3 -14.45 1.41 -2.13
CA THR A 3 -14.45 0.00 -1.73
C THR A 3 -13.04 -0.54 -1.73
N LEU A 4 -12.64 -1.18 -0.64
CA LEU A 4 -11.37 -1.88 -0.51
C LEU A 4 -11.62 -3.38 -0.43
N ASN A 5 -10.80 -4.15 -1.13
CA ASN A 5 -10.83 -5.61 -1.11
C ASN A 5 -9.40 -6.11 -0.93
N PHE A 6 -9.18 -6.94 0.07
CA PHE A 6 -7.86 -7.52 0.33
C PHE A 6 -7.97 -8.83 1.09
N GLU A 7 -6.88 -9.59 1.07
CA GLU A 7 -6.71 -10.77 1.91
C GLU A 7 -5.74 -10.44 3.04
N MET A 8 -6.04 -10.94 4.23
CA MET A 8 -5.13 -10.88 5.38
C MET A 8 -5.18 -12.20 6.13
N TYR A 9 -4.22 -12.42 7.02
CA TYR A 9 -4.25 -13.58 7.91
C TYR A 9 -4.95 -13.22 9.21
N HIS A 10 -5.88 -14.07 9.63
CA HIS A 10 -6.51 -13.95 10.94
C HIS A 10 -5.45 -14.10 12.04
N CYS A 11 -5.36 -13.13 12.96
CA CYS A 11 -4.30 -13.04 13.96
C CYS A 11 -4.18 -14.31 14.84
N SER A 12 -5.31 -14.90 15.25
CA SER A 12 -5.33 -16.11 16.07
C SER A 12 -5.21 -17.44 15.30
N THR A 13 -5.84 -17.56 14.13
CA THR A 13 -5.93 -18.87 13.43
C THR A 13 -4.90 -19.01 12.33
N THR A 14 -4.22 -17.93 11.93
CA THR A 14 -3.29 -17.87 10.77
C THR A 14 -3.92 -18.31 9.45
N GLN A 15 -5.25 -18.37 9.38
CA GLN A 15 -5.96 -18.68 8.14
C GLN A 15 -6.14 -17.39 7.33
N PRO A 16 -6.01 -17.46 5.99
CA PRO A 16 -6.32 -16.33 5.14
C PRO A 16 -7.82 -16.05 5.20
N VAL A 17 -8.18 -14.78 5.29
CA VAL A 17 -9.55 -14.28 5.27
C VAL A 17 -9.68 -13.17 4.24
N LYS A 18 -10.84 -13.09 3.58
CA LYS A 18 -11.15 -12.05 2.60
C LYS A 18 -11.85 -10.89 3.30
N VAL A 19 -11.25 -9.71 3.23
CA VAL A 19 -11.78 -8.48 3.80
C VAL A 19 -12.37 -7.63 2.68
N HIS A 20 -13.59 -7.17 2.92
CA HIS A 20 -14.28 -6.21 2.08
C HIS A 20 -14.72 -5.02 2.91
N ILE A 21 -14.26 -3.83 2.56
CA ILE A 21 -14.61 -2.59 3.26
C ILE A 21 -15.33 -1.65 2.30
N ASN A 22 -16.49 -1.16 2.71
CA ASN A 22 -17.18 -0.06 2.04
C ASN A 22 -17.08 1.18 2.92
N ILE A 23 -16.56 2.26 2.35
CA ILE A 23 -16.37 3.53 3.02
C ILE A 23 -17.51 4.45 2.64
N ASP A 24 -18.28 4.86 3.65
CA ASP A 24 -19.34 5.84 3.55
C ASP A 24 -19.15 6.91 4.63
N ASP A 25 -18.74 8.09 4.18
CA ASP A 25 -18.32 9.21 5.03
C ASP A 25 -17.21 8.80 6.02
N GLU A 26 -17.44 8.91 7.32
CA GLU A 26 -16.48 8.56 8.37
C GLU A 26 -16.53 7.06 8.75
N PHE A 27 -17.50 6.30 8.23
CA PHE A 27 -17.75 4.91 8.62
C PHE A 27 -17.24 3.90 7.59
N TRP A 28 -16.51 2.90 8.09
CA TRP A 28 -15.86 1.85 7.30
C TRP A 28 -16.55 0.51 7.58
N PHE A 29 -17.51 0.17 6.74
CA PHE A 29 -18.34 -1.02 6.87
C PHE A 29 -17.60 -2.25 6.38
N THR A 30 -17.38 -3.23 7.26
CA THR A 30 -16.48 -4.36 7.01
C THR A 30 -17.22 -5.68 6.97
N SER A 31 -16.92 -6.47 5.94
CA SER A 31 -17.31 -7.87 5.82
C SER A 31 -16.07 -8.76 5.72
N ILE A 32 -16.10 -9.90 6.43
CA ILE A 32 -15.05 -10.92 6.43
C ILE A 32 -15.63 -12.21 5.87
N ASP A 33 -15.01 -12.75 4.82
CA ASP A 33 -15.47 -13.94 4.09
C ASP A 33 -16.95 -13.87 3.69
N GLY A 34 -17.37 -12.67 3.27
CA GLY A 34 -18.75 -12.38 2.84
C GLY A 34 -19.75 -12.13 3.98
N ASN A 35 -19.34 -12.24 5.24
CA ASN A 35 -20.19 -11.96 6.40
C ASN A 35 -19.91 -10.57 6.95
N PHE A 36 -20.94 -9.73 7.07
CA PHE A 36 -20.80 -8.42 7.71
C PHE A 36 -20.39 -8.57 9.18
N LYS A 37 -19.34 -7.87 9.59
CA LYS A 37 -18.75 -7.94 10.95
C LYS A 37 -18.93 -6.66 11.77
N GLY A 38 -19.24 -5.54 11.12
CA GLY A 38 -19.45 -4.27 11.80
C GLY A 38 -18.88 -3.11 11.01
N SER A 39 -18.73 -1.99 11.70
CA SER A 39 -18.14 -0.77 11.19
C SER A 39 -17.03 -0.27 12.10
N PHE A 40 -16.06 0.43 11.53
CA PHE A 40 -15.03 1.12 12.30
C PHE A 40 -14.86 2.55 11.78
N VAL A 41 -14.19 3.37 12.57
CA VAL A 41 -13.85 4.75 12.24
C VAL A 41 -12.36 4.97 12.45
N VAL A 42 -11.81 6.03 11.84
CA VAL A 42 -10.46 6.49 12.13
C VAL A 42 -10.43 7.09 13.53
N ASP A 43 -9.54 6.59 14.37
CA ASP A 43 -9.35 7.08 15.74
C ASP A 43 -7.87 7.32 16.03
N LYS A 44 -7.49 8.59 16.06
CA LYS A 44 -6.10 9.02 16.28
C LYS A 44 -5.61 8.76 17.72
N ASN A 45 -6.51 8.46 18.66
CA ASN A 45 -6.15 8.16 20.03
C ASN A 45 -5.94 6.66 20.27
N ASP A 46 -6.41 5.81 19.36
CA ASP A 46 -6.14 4.38 19.40
C ASP A 46 -4.76 4.08 18.79
N PRO A 47 -3.92 3.23 19.40
CA PRO A 47 -2.61 2.86 18.85
C PRO A 47 -2.67 2.22 17.45
N ILE A 48 -3.79 1.59 17.10
CA ILE A 48 -4.01 0.98 15.79
C ILE A 48 -4.43 2.06 14.77
N GLY A 49 -4.91 3.22 15.23
CA GLY A 49 -5.41 4.32 14.41
C GLY A 49 -6.89 4.18 14.03
N TYR A 50 -7.56 3.15 14.54
CA TYR A 50 -8.94 2.81 14.23
C TYR A 50 -9.67 2.29 15.47
N SER A 51 -10.96 2.56 15.58
CA SER A 51 -11.79 2.05 16.66
C SER A 51 -13.14 1.54 16.17
N THR A 52 -13.71 0.57 16.90
CA THR A 52 -15.00 -0.05 16.61
C THR A 52 -15.75 -0.35 17.90
N GLU A 53 -17.08 -0.24 17.85
CA GLU A 53 -17.98 -0.73 18.91
C GLU A 53 -18.44 -2.18 18.66
N ASP A 54 -18.23 -2.70 17.46
CA ASP A 54 -18.67 -4.04 17.04
C ASP A 54 -17.69 -5.11 17.52
N ALA A 55 -18.13 -5.92 18.49
CA ALA A 55 -17.29 -6.93 19.12
C ALA A 55 -16.74 -7.98 18.12
N GLU A 56 -17.53 -8.34 17.09
CA GLU A 56 -17.10 -9.31 16.08
C GLU A 56 -15.98 -8.77 15.18
N LEU A 57 -15.92 -7.45 14.96
CA LEU A 57 -14.89 -6.82 14.13
C LEU A 57 -13.59 -6.60 14.90
N LYS A 58 -13.67 -6.47 16.23
CA LYS A 58 -12.54 -6.15 17.10
C LYS A 58 -11.37 -7.11 16.97
N GLU A 59 -11.63 -8.40 16.74
CA GLU A 59 -10.58 -9.43 16.56
C GLU A 59 -9.80 -9.30 15.24
N TYR A 60 -10.35 -8.57 14.26
CA TYR A 60 -9.74 -8.34 12.95
C TYR A 60 -9.13 -6.94 12.82
N LEU A 61 -9.52 -6.00 13.69
CA LEU A 61 -9.21 -4.58 13.54
C LEU A 61 -7.71 -4.31 13.54
N GLU A 62 -6.92 -5.06 14.31
CA GLU A 62 -5.46 -4.93 14.32
C GLU A 62 -4.86 -5.26 12.95
N GLY A 63 -5.21 -6.41 12.37
CA GLY A 63 -4.72 -6.82 11.06
C GLY A 63 -5.23 -5.91 9.93
N ILE A 64 -6.47 -5.43 10.01
CA ILE A 64 -7.01 -4.43 9.09
C ILE A 64 -6.20 -3.13 9.21
N GLY A 65 -5.96 -2.65 10.43
CA GLY A 65 -5.22 -1.43 10.67
C GLY A 65 -3.76 -1.51 10.19
N MET A 66 -3.11 -2.65 10.40
CA MET A 66 -1.78 -2.92 9.84
C MET A 66 -1.80 -2.85 8.31
N TYR A 67 -2.73 -3.55 7.66
CA TYR A 67 -2.87 -3.53 6.20
C TYR A 67 -3.08 -2.11 5.65
N LEU A 68 -3.98 -1.35 6.25
CA LEU A 68 -4.30 -0.01 5.80
C LEU A 68 -3.11 0.95 5.94
N ARG A 69 -2.37 0.89 7.05
CA ARG A 69 -1.17 1.70 7.27
C ARG A 69 -0.06 1.33 6.30
N ASP A 70 0.15 0.04 6.08
CA ASP A 70 1.17 -0.46 5.15
C ASP A 70 0.85 -0.02 3.71
N ASN A 71 -0.42 -0.14 3.29
CA ASN A 71 -0.89 0.32 1.99
C ASN A 71 -0.78 1.85 1.84
N ASP A 72 -1.12 2.63 2.86
CA ASP A 72 -0.96 4.09 2.86
C ASP A 72 0.52 4.50 2.73
N ALA A 73 1.41 3.83 3.47
CA ALA A 73 2.85 4.06 3.39
C ALA A 73 3.41 3.77 1.98
N LYS A 74 2.97 2.66 1.34
CA LYS A 74 3.33 2.35 -0.05
C LYS A 74 2.88 3.43 -1.02
N HIS A 75 1.64 3.92 -0.90
CA HIS A 75 1.14 4.98 -1.77
C HIS A 75 1.89 6.30 -1.53
N HIS A 76 2.19 6.63 -0.28
CA HIS A 76 2.97 7.81 0.07
C HIS A 76 4.40 7.76 -0.49
N LEU A 77 5.00 6.57 -0.56
CA LEU A 77 6.32 6.40 -1.16
C LEU A 77 6.35 6.85 -2.62
N ALA A 78 5.32 6.51 -3.41
CA ALA A 78 5.26 6.90 -4.82
C ALA A 78 5.25 8.43 -4.98
N ASP A 79 4.46 9.13 -4.17
CA ASP A 79 4.44 10.60 -4.14
C ASP A 79 5.80 11.20 -3.75
N LEU A 80 6.48 10.58 -2.76
CA LEU A 80 7.81 11.02 -2.33
C LEU A 80 8.86 10.82 -3.42
N LEU A 81 8.82 9.70 -4.13
CA LEU A 81 9.72 9.43 -5.25
C LEU A 81 9.55 10.47 -6.35
N MET A 82 8.32 10.80 -6.74
CA MET A 82 8.05 11.86 -7.71
C MET A 82 8.54 13.22 -7.24
N LYS A 83 8.42 13.52 -5.94
CA LYS A 83 8.89 14.79 -5.38
C LYS A 83 10.42 14.87 -5.33
N LYS A 84 11.11 13.77 -5.01
CA LYS A 84 12.56 13.71 -4.83
C LYS A 84 13.30 13.59 -6.15
N TYR A 85 12.75 12.84 -7.09
CA TYR A 85 13.38 12.49 -8.37
C TYR A 85 12.58 12.96 -9.59
N GLY A 86 11.74 13.99 -9.45
CA GLY A 86 10.88 14.48 -10.53
C GLY A 86 11.60 14.99 -11.79
N ASP A 87 12.90 15.25 -11.70
CA ASP A 87 13.73 15.55 -12.88
C ASP A 87 13.97 14.29 -13.73
N ASN A 88 13.99 13.11 -13.10
CA ASN A 88 14.22 11.81 -13.74
C ASN A 88 12.95 10.98 -13.90
N LEU A 89 11.89 11.23 -13.11
CA LEU A 89 10.62 10.52 -13.16
C LEU A 89 9.51 11.38 -13.79
N LYS A 90 8.78 10.79 -14.74
CA LYS A 90 7.66 11.42 -15.45
C LYS A 90 6.30 11.01 -14.91
N ALA A 91 6.16 9.75 -14.52
CA ALA A 91 4.90 9.21 -14.06
C ALA A 91 5.11 8.02 -13.13
N PHE A 92 4.05 7.68 -12.41
CA PHE A 92 3.93 6.45 -11.67
C PHE A 92 2.51 5.92 -11.74
N GLN A 93 2.35 4.62 -11.53
CA GLN A 93 1.05 3.99 -11.31
C GLN A 93 1.22 2.71 -10.48
N PHE A 94 0.17 2.34 -9.75
CA PHE A 94 0.10 1.03 -9.12
C PHE A 94 -0.70 0.08 -10.02
N THR A 95 -0.09 -1.04 -10.40
CA THR A 95 -0.80 -2.12 -11.12
C THR A 95 -1.65 -2.95 -10.14
N ASN A 96 -1.17 -3.07 -8.91
CA ASN A 96 -1.92 -3.54 -7.73
C ASN A 96 -1.22 -2.99 -6.47
N ASN A 97 -1.67 -3.37 -5.27
CA ASN A 97 -1.12 -2.86 -4.00
C ASN A 97 0.32 -3.32 -3.70
N ASP A 98 0.90 -4.17 -4.55
CA ASP A 98 2.24 -4.74 -4.39
C ASP A 98 3.16 -4.44 -5.58
N ILE A 99 2.68 -3.76 -6.63
CA ILE A 99 3.46 -3.42 -7.82
C ILE A 99 3.33 -1.94 -8.14
N LEU A 100 4.42 -1.21 -7.94
CA LEU A 100 4.58 0.19 -8.33
C LEU A 100 5.35 0.27 -9.65
N GLU A 101 4.71 0.80 -10.68
CA GLU A 101 5.35 1.11 -11.95
C GLU A 101 5.79 2.57 -11.97
N LEU A 102 7.04 2.81 -12.34
CA LEU A 102 7.66 4.12 -12.46
C LEU A 102 8.11 4.32 -13.91
N VAL A 103 7.84 5.50 -14.46
CA VAL A 103 8.29 5.87 -15.80
C VAL A 103 9.35 6.95 -15.67
N ALA A 104 10.57 6.64 -16.07
CA ALA A 104 11.68 7.57 -16.14
C ALA A 104 11.71 8.34 -17.47
N ASP A 105 12.37 9.49 -17.44
CA ASP A 105 12.71 10.29 -18.63
C ASP A 105 13.59 9.49 -19.61
N GLU A 106 13.45 9.78 -20.92
CA GLU A 106 14.18 9.12 -22.01
C GLU A 106 15.71 9.15 -21.83
N ASP A 107 16.25 10.21 -21.23
CA ASP A 107 17.69 10.39 -21.03
C ASP A 107 18.21 9.71 -19.75
N THR A 108 17.33 9.13 -18.93
CA THR A 108 17.73 8.50 -17.65
C THR A 108 18.37 7.13 -17.87
N ASP A 109 19.50 6.88 -17.22
CA ASP A 109 20.06 5.52 -17.08
C ASP A 109 19.27 4.78 -16.00
N ILE A 110 18.31 3.94 -16.42
CA ILE A 110 17.40 3.28 -15.48
C ILE A 110 18.05 2.19 -14.64
N GLU A 111 19.23 1.68 -15.02
CA GLU A 111 19.96 0.70 -14.20
C GLU A 111 20.63 1.38 -13.01
N GLU A 112 21.38 2.45 -13.27
CA GLU A 112 22.02 3.25 -12.22
C GLU A 112 20.97 3.93 -11.34
N PHE A 113 19.92 4.46 -11.96
CA PHE A 113 18.84 5.14 -11.24
C PHE A 113 18.02 4.16 -10.39
N GLY A 114 17.69 2.97 -10.90
CA GLY A 114 17.01 1.94 -10.12
C GLY A 114 17.83 1.48 -8.90
N ALA A 115 19.15 1.33 -9.05
CA ALA A 115 20.04 1.04 -7.92
C ALA A 115 20.04 2.17 -6.88
N CYS A 116 20.09 3.44 -7.33
CA CYS A 116 20.02 4.61 -6.44
C CYS A 116 18.71 4.65 -5.64
N ILE A 117 17.56 4.42 -6.29
CA ILE A 117 16.27 4.34 -5.59
C ILE A 117 16.33 3.24 -4.53
N LYS A 118 16.71 2.03 -4.92
CA LYS A 118 16.75 0.86 -4.03
C LYS A 118 17.61 1.08 -2.78
N ASP A 119 18.75 1.75 -2.91
CA ASP A 119 19.69 1.98 -1.81
C ASP A 119 19.21 3.06 -0.83
N HIS A 120 18.40 4.02 -1.29
CA HIS A 120 18.02 5.22 -0.50
C HIS A 120 16.56 5.23 -0.04
N ILE A 121 15.71 4.34 -0.55
CA ILE A 121 14.27 4.35 -0.28
C ILE A 121 13.90 4.11 1.19
N TYR A 122 14.72 3.35 1.90
CA TYR A 122 14.54 3.03 3.32
C TYR A 122 14.70 4.22 4.25
N ASP A 123 15.37 5.28 3.79
CA ASP A 123 15.49 6.53 4.55
C ASP A 123 14.20 7.36 4.49
N ASP A 124 13.33 7.12 3.50
CA ASP A 124 12.17 7.95 3.22
C ASP A 124 10.86 7.36 3.78
N VAL A 125 10.65 6.03 3.68
CA VAL A 125 9.44 5.35 4.16
C VAL A 125 9.76 3.94 4.69
N ALA A 126 9.11 3.55 5.79
CA ALA A 126 9.11 2.18 6.30
C ALA A 126 7.72 1.56 6.14
N PHE A 127 7.67 0.36 5.57
CA PHE A 127 6.49 -0.49 5.49
C PHE A 127 6.94 -1.95 5.67
N GLU A 128 6.04 -2.83 6.15
CA GLU A 128 6.38 -4.20 6.55
C GLU A 128 6.26 -5.20 5.41
N SER A 129 5.38 -4.93 4.43
CA SER A 129 5.15 -5.86 3.34
C SER A 129 6.04 -5.58 2.11
N LYS A 130 6.13 -6.56 1.21
CA LYS A 130 6.92 -6.41 -0.01
C LYS A 130 6.26 -5.45 -0.99
N LEU A 131 7.05 -4.58 -1.62
CA LEU A 131 6.66 -3.78 -2.79
C LEU A 131 7.62 -4.08 -3.94
N SER A 132 7.11 -4.56 -5.06
CA SER A 132 7.88 -4.69 -6.30
C SER A 132 7.79 -3.39 -7.09
N VAL A 133 8.93 -2.88 -7.55
CA VAL A 133 9.04 -1.70 -8.38
C VAL A 133 9.45 -2.11 -9.78
N VAL A 134 8.73 -1.64 -10.77
CA VAL A 134 9.06 -1.80 -12.19
C VAL A 134 9.37 -0.42 -12.74
N LEU A 135 10.63 -0.18 -13.08
CA LEU A 135 11.11 1.07 -13.65
C LEU A 135 11.26 0.90 -15.16
N SER A 136 10.52 1.68 -15.93
CA SER A 136 10.64 1.75 -17.38
C SER A 136 11.12 3.12 -17.83
N LYS A 137 11.51 3.22 -19.09
CA LYS A 137 11.87 4.48 -19.74
C LYS A 137 10.75 4.91 -20.69
N GLU A 138 10.49 6.21 -20.76
CA GLU A 138 9.48 6.75 -21.68
C GLU A 138 9.80 6.37 -23.15
N GLY A 139 8.85 5.70 -23.82
CA GLY A 139 9.00 5.30 -25.22
C GLY A 139 9.88 4.08 -25.47
N ASP A 140 10.32 3.37 -24.43
CA ASP A 140 11.15 2.16 -24.50
C ASP A 140 10.45 0.97 -23.82
N ASP A 141 10.64 -0.24 -24.36
CA ASP A 141 10.13 -1.49 -23.78
C ASP A 141 11.11 -2.08 -22.74
N TYR A 142 12.29 -1.48 -22.55
CA TYR A 142 13.26 -1.89 -21.54
C TYR A 142 12.81 -1.51 -20.12
N THR A 143 12.91 -2.47 -19.19
CA THR A 143 12.51 -2.31 -17.80
C THR A 143 13.53 -2.88 -16.84
N VAL A 144 13.69 -2.26 -15.68
CA VAL A 144 14.43 -2.78 -14.52
C VAL A 144 13.45 -3.01 -13.38
N ASP A 145 13.43 -4.22 -12.85
CA ASP A 145 12.62 -4.59 -11.69
C ASP A 145 13.46 -4.78 -10.43
N PHE A 146 12.94 -4.32 -9.30
CA PHE A 146 13.54 -4.57 -8.00
C PHE A 146 12.49 -4.59 -6.91
N ASP A 147 12.79 -5.32 -5.84
CA ASP A 147 11.94 -5.43 -4.69
C ASP A 147 12.42 -4.52 -3.56
N ILE A 148 11.47 -3.91 -2.86
CA ILE A 148 11.67 -3.13 -1.65
C ILE A 148 10.93 -3.83 -0.51
N ASN A 149 11.71 -4.25 0.49
CA ASN A 149 11.36 -4.66 1.86
C ASN A 149 12.63 -5.11 2.57
#